data_AF-A0A9C9K0M0-F1
#
_entry.id   AF-A0A9C9K0M0-F1
#
_cell.length_a   1.000
_cell.length_b   1.000
_cell.length_c   1.000
_cell.angle_alpha   90.00
_cell.angle_beta   90.00
_cell.angle_gamma   90.00
#
_symmetry.space_group_name_H-M   'P 1'
#
loop_
_entity.id
_entity.type
_entity.pdbx_description
1 polymer ?
#
loop_
_entity_poly.entity_id
_entity_poly.type
_entity_poly.pdbx_seq_one_letter_code
_entity_poly.pdbx_strand_id
1 'polypeptide(L)'
;MANIKRIAIIIFFIICGCAKKSSLERIVEGDFSLVAKGTYRGTTKFLRDGGVYIELVSRFRGEIEKKEEILSLIARKYFFVPQKMEFNFKFAALDEEKRCLILRYFARVVNHPIYAGYQIQFVYDIETKRLIKIYTSEVPLE
;
A
#
# COMPACT_ATOMS: atom_id res chain seq x y z
N MET A 1 0.75 8.96 51.36
CA MET A 1 0.35 7.87 50.43
C MET A 1 -0.41 8.32 49.16
N ALA A 2 -0.79 9.60 49.00
CA ALA A 2 -1.54 10.08 47.82
C ALA A 2 -0.67 10.38 46.58
N ASN A 3 0.62 10.69 46.76
CA ASN A 3 1.51 11.09 45.66
C ASN A 3 1.99 9.92 44.77
N ILE A 4 2.09 8.70 45.31
CA ILE A 4 2.51 7.52 44.55
C ILE A 4 1.43 7.10 43.54
N LYS A 5 0.14 7.21 43.92
CA LYS A 5 -0.99 6.90 43.03
C LYS A 5 -1.08 7.85 41.83
N ARG A 6 -0.73 9.13 42.01
CA ARG A 6 -0.74 10.13 40.91
C ARG A 6 0.38 9.90 39.90
N ILE A 7 1.57 9.50 40.36
CA ILE A 7 2.72 9.20 39.49
C ILE A 7 2.44 7.94 38.64
N ALA A 8 1.83 6.92 39.21
CA ALA A 8 1.48 5.69 38.48
C ALA A 8 0.50 5.93 37.32
N ILE A 9 -0.46 6.85 37.49
CA ILE A 9 -1.45 7.19 36.45
C ILE A 9 -0.80 7.94 35.27
N ILE A 10 0.17 8.83 35.56
CA ILE A 10 0.89 9.57 34.51
C ILE A 10 1.79 8.63 33.69
N ILE A 11 2.47 7.68 34.36
CA ILE A 11 3.29 6.66 33.67
C ILE A 11 2.41 5.75 32.81
N PHE A 12 1.23 5.34 33.29
CA PHE A 12 0.29 4.52 32.51
C PHE A 12 -0.24 5.26 31.27
N PHE A 13 -0.48 6.57 31.35
CA PHE A 13 -0.90 7.38 30.19
C PHE A 13 0.22 7.60 29.17
N ILE A 14 1.48 7.67 29.60
CA ILE A 14 2.63 7.81 28.68
C ILE A 14 2.87 6.51 27.89
N ILE A 15 2.60 5.34 28.47
CA ILE A 15 2.78 4.04 27.80
C ILE A 15 1.66 3.75 26.77
N CYS A 16 0.48 4.36 26.93
CA CYS A 16 -0.66 4.16 26.02
C CYS A 16 -0.64 5.03 24.74
N GLY A 17 0.33 5.95 24.58
CA GLY A 17 0.22 7.08 23.65
C GLY A 17 0.92 6.98 22.30
N CYS A 18 1.46 5.83 21.88
CA CYS A 18 2.09 5.69 20.57
C CYS A 18 1.61 4.43 19.85
N ALA A 19 0.33 4.43 19.45
CA ALA A 19 -0.12 3.53 18.40
C ALA A 19 0.74 3.81 17.17
N LYS A 20 1.62 2.87 16.82
CA LYS A 20 2.53 2.99 15.69
C LYS A 20 1.68 3.18 14.43
N LYS A 21 1.74 4.38 13.83
CA LYS A 21 0.97 4.72 12.63
C LYS A 21 1.18 3.67 11.54
N SER A 22 0.12 3.34 10.81
CA SER A 22 0.22 2.39 9.70
C SER A 22 1.08 2.98 8.58
N SER A 23 1.75 2.12 7.80
CA SER A 23 2.56 2.59 6.67
C SER A 23 1.75 3.40 5.65
N LEU A 24 0.43 3.12 5.54
CA LEU A 24 -0.47 3.88 4.66
C LEU A 24 -0.81 5.27 5.23
N GLU A 25 -0.88 5.43 6.56
CA GLU A 25 -1.07 6.77 7.19
C GLU A 25 0.10 7.70 6.94
N ARG A 26 1.31 7.15 6.98
CA ARG A 26 2.52 7.93 6.66
C ARG A 26 2.45 8.54 5.26
N ILE A 27 1.87 7.83 4.29
CA ILE A 27 1.70 8.34 2.92
C ILE A 27 0.72 9.51 2.88
N VAL A 28 -0.39 9.43 3.63
CA VAL A 28 -1.36 10.54 3.76
C VAL A 28 -0.67 11.79 4.33
N GLU A 29 0.28 11.62 5.24
CA GLU A 29 1.08 12.68 5.85
C GLU A 29 2.24 13.17 4.97
N GLY A 30 2.39 12.63 3.75
CA GLY A 30 3.41 13.04 2.79
C GLY A 30 4.74 12.30 2.91
N ASP A 31 4.82 11.27 3.73
CA ASP A 31 5.99 10.39 3.81
C ASP A 31 5.89 9.25 2.79
N PHE A 32 6.65 9.41 1.71
CA PHE A 32 6.73 8.48 0.59
C PHE A 32 7.97 7.57 0.64
N SER A 33 8.60 7.35 1.80
CA SER A 33 9.86 6.58 1.89
C SER A 33 9.76 5.16 1.34
N LEU A 34 8.55 4.57 1.38
CA LEU A 34 8.28 3.23 0.87
C LEU A 34 7.93 3.21 -0.63
N VAL A 35 7.74 4.36 -1.27
CA VAL A 35 7.25 4.46 -2.65
C VAL A 35 8.40 4.67 -3.62
N ALA A 36 8.53 3.81 -4.62
CA ALA A 36 9.49 3.91 -5.69
C ALA A 36 8.82 3.98 -7.07
N LYS A 37 9.44 4.71 -8.00
CA LYS A 37 9.05 4.71 -9.42
C LYS A 37 9.52 3.41 -10.08
N GLY A 38 8.66 2.81 -10.90
CA GLY A 38 8.92 1.58 -11.64
C GLY A 38 7.96 0.45 -11.26
N THR A 39 8.39 -0.77 -11.52
CA THR A 39 7.63 -2.00 -11.28
C THR A 39 8.41 -2.95 -10.39
N TYR A 40 7.69 -3.83 -9.69
CA TYR A 40 8.30 -4.94 -8.99
C TYR A 40 9.04 -5.85 -9.98
N ARG A 41 10.31 -6.19 -9.67
CA ARG A 41 11.22 -6.94 -10.57
C ARG A 41 11.48 -8.40 -10.13
N GLY A 42 10.67 -8.95 -9.23
CA GLY A 42 10.81 -10.35 -8.80
C GLY A 42 10.03 -11.32 -9.68
N THR A 43 10.14 -12.61 -9.36
CA THR A 43 9.47 -13.70 -10.07
C THR A 43 8.09 -13.91 -9.48
N THR A 44 7.05 -13.48 -10.19
CA THR A 44 5.69 -13.49 -9.66
C THR A 44 4.82 -14.57 -10.31
N LYS A 45 4.07 -15.28 -9.48
CA LYS A 45 3.00 -16.20 -9.87
C LYS A 45 1.65 -15.58 -9.54
N PHE A 46 0.80 -15.44 -10.55
CA PHE A 46 -0.55 -14.89 -10.35
C PHE A 46 -1.38 -15.79 -9.43
N LEU A 47 -2.02 -15.18 -8.44
CA LEU A 47 -2.97 -15.85 -7.57
C LEU A 47 -4.37 -15.60 -8.11
N ARG A 48 -4.92 -16.55 -8.87
CA ARG A 48 -6.33 -16.53 -9.26
C ARG A 48 -7.18 -16.52 -7.99
N ASP A 49 -7.98 -15.47 -7.82
CA ASP A 49 -8.84 -15.22 -6.66
C ASP A 49 -8.12 -15.32 -5.30
N GLY A 50 -6.83 -14.96 -5.25
CA GLY A 50 -6.02 -14.95 -4.02
C GLY A 50 -5.55 -16.32 -3.50
N GLY A 51 -6.07 -17.43 -4.01
CA GLY A 51 -5.63 -18.79 -3.67
C GLY A 51 -5.59 -19.06 -2.17
N VAL A 52 -4.52 -19.73 -1.70
CA VAL A 52 -4.30 -20.00 -0.25
C VAL A 52 -4.13 -18.73 0.59
N TYR A 53 -3.93 -17.57 -0.03
CA TYR A 53 -3.75 -16.28 0.63
C TYR A 53 -4.98 -15.37 0.52
N ILE A 54 -6.16 -15.88 0.15
CA ILE A 54 -7.37 -15.08 -0.11
C ILE A 54 -7.77 -14.19 1.08
N GLU A 55 -7.69 -14.69 2.30
CA GLU A 55 -7.98 -13.90 3.50
C GLU A 55 -6.99 -12.77 3.69
N LEU A 56 -5.70 -13.05 3.42
CA LEU A 56 -4.62 -12.08 3.54
C LEU A 56 -4.75 -10.98 2.48
N VAL A 57 -5.01 -11.38 1.23
CA VAL A 57 -5.30 -10.47 0.11
C VAL A 57 -6.50 -9.59 0.45
N SER A 58 -7.60 -10.18 0.92
CA SER A 58 -8.82 -9.44 1.27
C SER A 58 -8.57 -8.43 2.38
N ARG A 59 -7.80 -8.79 3.41
CA ARG A 59 -7.45 -7.86 4.49
C ARG A 59 -6.63 -6.68 3.98
N PHE A 60 -5.55 -6.93 3.26
CA PHE A 60 -4.70 -5.85 2.74
C PHE A 60 -5.42 -4.96 1.73
N ARG A 61 -6.23 -5.57 0.86
CA ARG A 61 -7.10 -4.86 -0.07
C ARG A 61 -8.07 -3.94 0.68
N GLY A 62 -8.72 -4.45 1.72
CA GLY A 62 -9.63 -3.66 2.56
C GLY A 62 -8.93 -2.50 3.28
N GLU A 63 -7.67 -2.65 3.69
CA GLU A 63 -6.88 -1.55 4.26
C GLU A 63 -6.57 -0.45 3.24
N ILE A 64 -6.23 -0.82 2.01
CA ILE A 64 -5.94 0.11 0.91
C ILE A 64 -7.22 0.83 0.47
N GLU A 65 -8.30 0.09 0.24
CA GLU A 65 -9.57 0.62 -0.31
C GLU A 65 -10.32 1.51 0.69
N LYS A 66 -10.09 1.35 2.01
CA LYS A 66 -10.58 2.30 3.01
C LYS A 66 -9.98 3.69 2.90
N LYS A 67 -8.84 3.83 2.20
CA LYS A 67 -8.08 5.07 2.03
C LYS A 67 -7.74 5.27 0.56
N GLU A 68 -8.73 5.13 -0.32
CA GLU A 68 -8.54 5.14 -1.77
C GLU A 68 -7.75 6.35 -2.29
N GLU A 69 -7.85 7.49 -1.61
CA GLU A 69 -7.11 8.72 -1.91
C GLU A 69 -5.58 8.53 -1.93
N ILE A 70 -5.05 7.54 -1.20
CA ILE A 70 -3.62 7.24 -1.17
C ILE A 70 -3.12 6.79 -2.55
N LEU A 71 -3.96 6.15 -3.36
CA LEU A 71 -3.58 5.64 -4.67
C LEU A 71 -3.26 6.81 -5.61
N SER A 72 -4.12 7.83 -5.61
CA SER A 72 -3.86 9.05 -6.36
C SER A 72 -2.66 9.83 -5.81
N LEU A 73 -2.44 9.86 -4.48
CA LEU A 73 -1.25 10.48 -3.88
C LEU A 73 0.06 9.80 -4.30
N ILE A 74 0.08 8.47 -4.29
CA ILE A 74 1.23 7.65 -4.71
C ILE A 74 1.59 7.95 -6.16
N ALA A 75 0.61 7.98 -7.08
CA ALA A 75 0.87 8.26 -8.49
C ALA A 75 1.36 9.71 -8.70
N ARG A 76 0.73 10.69 -8.03
CA ARG A 76 1.12 12.11 -8.11
C ARG A 76 2.54 12.39 -7.61
N LYS A 77 3.11 11.49 -6.80
CA LYS A 77 4.50 11.64 -6.35
C LYS A 77 5.49 11.67 -7.53
N TYR A 78 5.19 10.96 -8.62
CA TYR A 78 6.11 10.76 -9.73
C TYR A 78 5.54 11.16 -11.10
N PHE A 79 4.23 11.37 -11.22
CA PHE A 79 3.54 11.61 -12.49
C PHE A 79 2.55 12.77 -12.37
N PHE A 80 2.33 13.48 -13.47
CA PHE A 80 1.30 14.51 -13.55
C PHE A 80 -0.05 13.85 -13.82
N VAL A 81 -0.78 13.52 -12.75
CA VAL A 81 -2.08 12.84 -12.83
C VAL A 81 -3.20 13.76 -12.35
N PRO A 82 -4.44 13.62 -12.88
CA PRO A 82 -5.61 14.31 -12.37
C PRO A 82 -5.78 14.12 -10.86
N GLN A 83 -6.43 15.09 -10.21
CA GLN A 83 -6.56 15.09 -8.76
C GLN A 83 -7.32 13.86 -8.22
N LYS A 84 -8.23 13.31 -9.01
CA LYS A 84 -8.92 12.05 -8.72
C LYS A 84 -8.76 11.12 -9.92
N MET A 85 -8.21 9.93 -9.66
CA MET A 85 -8.22 8.81 -10.59
C MET A 85 -8.82 7.61 -9.90
N GLU A 86 -9.63 6.84 -10.63
CA GLU A 86 -10.26 5.62 -10.14
C GLU A 86 -9.30 4.44 -10.30
N PHE A 87 -8.67 4.05 -9.20
CA PHE A 87 -7.78 2.90 -9.17
C PHE A 87 -8.56 1.64 -8.81
N ASN A 88 -8.58 0.69 -9.73
CA ASN A 88 -9.26 -0.57 -9.52
C ASN A 88 -8.25 -1.68 -9.20
N PHE A 89 -8.55 -2.51 -8.22
CA PHE A 89 -7.81 -3.74 -7.97
C PHE A 89 -7.84 -4.63 -9.22
N LYS A 90 -6.69 -5.17 -9.62
CA LYS A 90 -6.56 -6.04 -10.78
C LYS A 90 -6.28 -7.48 -10.39
N PHE A 91 -5.26 -7.71 -9.58
CA PHE A 91 -4.91 -9.05 -9.12
C PHE A 91 -3.96 -9.01 -7.92
N ALA A 92 -3.82 -10.18 -7.29
CA ALA A 92 -2.72 -10.48 -6.40
C ALA A 92 -1.75 -11.45 -7.08
N ALA A 93 -0.47 -11.36 -6.73
CA ALA A 93 0.57 -12.27 -7.17
C ALA A 93 1.50 -12.62 -6.01
N LEU A 94 2.09 -13.81 -6.07
CA LEU A 94 3.02 -14.34 -5.09
C LEU A 94 4.41 -14.36 -5.69
N ASP A 95 5.40 -13.87 -4.94
CA ASP A 95 6.80 -14.20 -5.17
C ASP A 95 7.21 -15.19 -4.08
N GLU A 96 7.32 -16.46 -4.45
CA GLU A 96 7.63 -17.57 -3.53
C GLU A 96 9.06 -17.46 -2.99
N GLU A 97 10.00 -17.01 -3.81
CA GLU A 97 11.42 -16.85 -3.45
C GLU A 97 11.58 -15.79 -2.37
N LYS A 98 10.91 -14.64 -2.53
CA LYS A 98 10.96 -13.52 -1.58
C LYS A 98 9.88 -13.57 -0.52
N ARG A 99 9.05 -14.63 -0.52
CA ARG A 99 7.92 -14.84 0.40
C ARG A 99 7.03 -13.59 0.54
N CYS A 100 6.73 -12.95 -0.59
CA CYS A 100 5.97 -11.69 -0.60
C CYS A 100 4.72 -11.77 -1.48
N LEU A 101 3.72 -10.99 -1.07
CA LEU A 101 2.44 -10.86 -1.74
C LEU A 101 2.36 -9.49 -2.39
N ILE A 102 2.06 -9.46 -3.69
CA ILE A 102 1.99 -8.25 -4.50
C ILE A 102 0.52 -8.01 -4.86
N LEU A 103 -0.04 -6.87 -4.44
CA LEU A 103 -1.38 -6.43 -4.84
C LEU A 103 -1.23 -5.33 -5.89
N ARG A 104 -1.84 -5.53 -7.07
CA ARG A 104 -1.79 -4.55 -8.17
C ARG A 104 -3.12 -3.81 -8.31
N TYR A 105 -3.01 -2.49 -8.37
CA TYR A 105 -4.08 -1.57 -8.74
C TYR A 105 -3.74 -0.88 -10.06
N PHE A 106 -4.76 -0.50 -10.80
CA PHE A 106 -4.61 0.22 -12.06
C PHE A 106 -5.72 1.24 -12.26
N ALA A 107 -5.33 2.45 -12.61
CA ALA A 107 -6.21 3.50 -13.09
C ALA A 107 -5.99 3.70 -14.59
N ARG A 108 -7.07 3.62 -15.37
CA ARG A 108 -7.03 3.85 -16.81
C ARG A 108 -7.00 5.35 -17.10
N VAL A 109 -6.23 5.76 -18.10
CA VAL A 109 -6.34 7.10 -18.69
C VAL A 109 -6.98 6.97 -20.06
N VAL A 110 -8.03 7.74 -20.30
CA VAL A 110 -8.73 7.76 -21.58
C VAL A 110 -8.06 8.80 -22.47
N ASN A 111 -7.85 8.47 -23.76
CA ASN A 111 -7.30 9.36 -24.79
C ASN A 111 -5.87 9.88 -24.55
N HIS A 112 -5.06 9.21 -23.71
CA HIS A 112 -3.63 9.55 -23.65
C HIS A 112 -2.91 8.93 -24.86
N PRO A 113 -2.07 9.69 -25.59
CA PRO A 113 -1.46 9.20 -26.83
C PRO A 113 -0.37 8.12 -26.66
N ILE A 114 0.00 7.74 -25.42
CA ILE A 114 1.20 6.94 -25.13
C ILE A 114 0.94 5.92 -24.01
N TYR A 115 0.17 6.31 -22.98
CA TYR A 115 -0.04 5.48 -21.80
C TYR A 115 -1.48 4.97 -21.70
N ALA A 116 -1.65 3.68 -21.40
CA ALA A 116 -2.95 3.10 -21.07
C ALA A 116 -3.44 3.56 -19.69
N GLY A 117 -2.51 3.90 -18.79
CA GLY A 117 -2.83 4.39 -17.46
C GLY A 117 -1.67 4.29 -16.48
N TYR A 118 -2.01 4.28 -15.19
CA TYR A 118 -1.06 4.21 -14.09
C TYR A 118 -1.33 2.98 -13.25
N GLN A 119 -0.26 2.34 -12.80
CA GLN A 119 -0.36 1.21 -11.89
C GLN A 119 0.33 1.48 -10.56
N ILE A 120 -0.12 0.75 -9.55
CA ILE A 120 0.48 0.71 -8.23
C ILE A 120 0.57 -0.75 -7.80
N GLN A 121 1.73 -1.15 -7.30
CA GLN A 121 1.98 -2.48 -6.75
C GLN A 121 2.38 -2.35 -5.29
N PHE A 122 1.55 -2.85 -4.39
CA PHE A 122 1.85 -2.94 -2.97
C PHE A 122 2.51 -4.28 -2.68
N VAL A 123 3.67 -4.27 -2.05
CA VAL A 123 4.45 -5.48 -1.74
C VAL A 123 4.44 -5.70 -0.24
N TYR A 124 3.80 -6.79 0.17
CA TYR A 124 3.67 -7.20 1.56
C TYR A 124 4.53 -8.42 1.84
N ASP A 125 5.22 -8.40 2.97
CA ASP A 125 5.83 -9.60 3.54
C ASP A 125 4.75 -10.55 4.06
N ILE A 126 4.80 -11.83 3.71
CA ILE A 126 3.73 -12.78 4.10
C ILE A 126 3.80 -13.12 5.59
N GLU A 127 4.99 -13.26 6.15
CA GLU A 127 5.20 -13.71 7.54
C GLU A 127 4.84 -12.62 8.53
N THR A 128 5.46 -11.46 8.37
CA THR A 128 5.28 -10.30 9.24
C THR A 128 4.00 -9.53 8.89
N LYS A 129 3.39 -9.80 7.74
CA LYS A 129 2.19 -9.14 7.23
C LYS A 129 2.36 -7.62 7.05
N ARG A 130 3.60 -7.16 6.88
CA ARG A 130 3.95 -5.74 6.78
C ARG A 130 4.13 -5.31 5.34
N LEU A 131 3.72 -4.07 5.06
CA LEU A 131 4.03 -3.41 3.79
C LEU A 131 5.54 -3.10 3.73
N ILE A 132 6.24 -3.70 2.76
CA ILE A 132 7.68 -3.53 2.55
C ILE A 132 7.94 -2.37 1.58
N LYS A 133 7.21 -2.32 0.46
CA LYS A 133 7.45 -1.36 -0.62
C LYS A 133 6.19 -1.13 -1.44
N ILE A 134 6.12 0.04 -2.06
CA ILE A 134 5.13 0.38 -3.08
C ILE A 134 5.88 0.75 -4.34
N TYR A 135 5.48 0.18 -5.47
CA TYR A 135 5.97 0.57 -6.80
C TYR A 135 4.86 1.23 -7.58
N THR A 136 5.19 2.26 -8.34
CA THR A 136 4.23 2.91 -9.26
C THR A 136 4.87 3.24 -10.60
N SER A 137 4.14 2.99 -11.68
CA SER A 137 4.60 3.28 -13.04
C SER A 137 3.46 3.71 -13.95
N GLU A 138 3.83 4.44 -15.01
CA GLU A 138 3.04 4.53 -16.23
C GLU A 138 2.99 3.15 -16.90
N VAL A 139 1.86 2.81 -17.50
CA VAL A 139 1.67 1.61 -18.30
C VAL A 139 1.49 2.07 -19.75
N PRO A 140 2.36 1.68 -20.70
CA PRO A 140 2.23 2.07 -22.10
C PRO A 140 0.95 1.49 -22.73
N LEU A 141 0.46 2.13 -23.78
CA LEU A 141 -0.47 1.50 -24.71
C LEU A 141 0.26 0.35 -25.43
N GLU A 142 -0.45 -0.76 -25.61
CA GLU A 142 0.00 -1.89 -26.45
C GLU A 142 -0.16 -1.59 -27.94
#